data_AF-A0A540VGM1-F1
#
_entry.id   AF-A0A540VGM1-F1
#
_cell.length_a   1.000
_cell.length_b   1.000
_cell.length_c   1.000
_cell.angle_alpha   90.00
_cell.angle_beta   90.00
_cell.angle_gamma   90.00
#
_symmetry.space_group_name_H-M   'P 1'
#
loop_
_entity.id
_entity.type
_entity.pdbx_description
1 polymer ?
#
loop_
_entity_poly.entity_id
_entity_poly.type
_entity_poly.pdbx_seq_one_letter_code
_entity_poly.pdbx_strand_id
1 'polypeptide(L)' 'MGLWLLTTWFVGVFSTLLWPILGFIFAPTTMLWYSVVINVFGGTWDAVSLAGLAVAIVLDLSPAAGRRG' A
#
# COMPACT_ATOMS: atom_id res chain seq x y z
N MET A 1 -3.37 16.72 4.58
CA MET A 1 -3.44 15.72 3.48
C MET A 1 -3.18 14.35 4.06
N GLY A 2 -4.23 13.56 4.32
CA GLY A 2 -4.13 12.33 5.11
C GLY A 2 -5.48 11.79 5.58
N LEU A 3 -6.53 12.62 5.55
CA LEU A 3 -7.91 12.21 5.89
C LEU A 3 -8.38 11.00 5.09
N TRP A 4 -7.96 10.87 3.83
CA TRP A 4 -8.35 9.75 2.98
C TRP A 4 -7.84 8.38 3.46
N LEU A 5 -6.73 8.32 4.20
CA LEU A 5 -6.24 7.09 4.85
C LEU A 5 -7.19 6.59 5.96
N LEU A 6 -8.09 7.44 6.45
CA LEU A 6 -9.06 7.12 7.49
C LEU A 6 -10.50 7.07 6.95
N THR A 7 -10.68 7.25 5.63
CA THR A 7 -11.99 7.13 4.99
C THR A 7 -12.30 5.66 4.66
N THR A 8 -13.50 5.39 4.13
CA THR A 8 -13.96 4.07 3.65
C THR A 8 -13.07 3.43 2.58
N TRP A 9 -11.95 4.05 2.22
CA TRP A 9 -10.95 3.58 1.26
C TRP A 9 -10.44 2.15 1.50
N PHE A 10 -10.35 1.73 2.76
CA PHE A 10 -9.93 0.38 3.14
C PHE A 10 -11.10 -0.59 3.36
N VAL A 11 -12.35 -0.09 3.33
CA VAL A 11 -13.56 -0.89 3.50
C VAL A 11 -13.77 -1.73 2.25
N GLY A 12 -13.75 -3.06 2.41
CA GLY A 12 -13.85 -4.02 1.30
C GLY A 12 -12.50 -4.45 0.70
N VAL A 13 -11.41 -3.77 1.04
CA VAL A 13 -10.04 -4.15 0.62
C VAL A 13 -9.45 -5.20 1.57
N PHE A 14 -9.72 -5.07 2.88
CA PHE A 14 -9.23 -5.98 3.91
C PHE A 14 -10.39 -6.52 4.75
N SER A 15 -10.33 -7.81 5.10
CA SER A 15 -11.37 -8.50 5.87
C SER A 15 -11.40 -8.10 7.35
N THR A 16 -10.27 -7.65 7.90
CA THR A 16 -10.14 -7.19 9.29
C THR A 16 -9.20 -6.00 9.38
N LEU A 17 -9.38 -5.14 10.40
CA LEU A 17 -8.57 -3.95 10.65
C LEU A 17 -7.10 -4.27 11.01
N LEU A 18 -6.82 -5.54 11.37
CA LEU A 18 -5.50 -6.03 11.74
C LEU A 18 -4.51 -5.98 10.56
N TRP A 19 -4.97 -6.36 9.36
CA TRP A 19 -4.14 -6.38 8.14
C TRP A 19 -3.65 -4.99 7.71
N PRO A 20 -4.51 -3.94 7.67
CA PRO A 20 -4.08 -2.57 7.46
C PRO A 20 -3.02 -2.08 8.44
N ILE A 21 -3.16 -2.38 9.73
CA ILE A 21 -2.22 -1.89 10.76
C ILE A 21 -0.84 -2.52 10.56
N LEU A 22 -0.79 -3.84 10.34
CA LEU A 22 0.46 -4.55 10.08
C LEU A 22 1.09 -4.11 8.76
N GLY A 23 0.29 -3.99 7.69
CA GLY A 23 0.75 -3.51 6.39
C GLY A 23 1.36 -2.12 6.46
N PHE A 24 0.75 -1.20 7.20
CA PHE A 24 1.26 0.17 7.32
C PHE A 24 2.58 0.25 8.10
N ILE A 25 2.81 -0.64 9.08
CA ILE A 25 4.04 -0.66 9.88
C ILE A 25 5.20 -1.29 9.10
N PHE A 26 4.95 -2.38 8.37
CA PHE A 26 6.00 -3.18 7.74
C PHE A 26 6.20 -2.90 6.25
N ALA A 27 5.15 -2.51 5.54
CA ALA A 27 5.16 -2.29 4.09
C ALA A 27 4.17 -1.18 3.68
N PRO A 28 4.35 0.05 4.21
CA PRO A 28 3.40 1.14 4.04
C PRO A 28 3.14 1.47 2.56
N THR A 29 4.17 1.44 1.73
CA THR A 29 4.07 1.80 0.31
C THR A 29 3.35 0.70 -0.48
N THR A 30 3.64 -0.56 -0.17
CA THR A 30 3.01 -1.75 -0.77
C THR A 30 1.53 -1.79 -0.44
N MET A 31 1.16 -1.51 0.82
CA MET A 31 -0.23 -1.46 1.25
C MET A 31 -1.01 -0.32 0.57
N LEU A 32 -0.39 0.85 0.43
CA LEU A 32 -0.98 1.98 -0.30
C LEU A 32 -1.19 1.62 -1.77
N TRP A 33 -0.18 1.07 -2.43
CA TRP A 33 -0.28 0.66 -3.84
C TRP A 33 -1.36 -0.40 -4.05
N TYR A 34 -1.42 -1.42 -3.19
CA TYR A 34 -2.47 -2.44 -3.25
C TYR A 34 -3.87 -1.81 -3.22
N SER A 35 -4.07 -0.83 -2.36
CA SER A 35 -5.37 -0.15 -2.24
C SER A 35 -5.68 0.74 -3.45
N VAL A 36 -4.67 1.32 -4.08
CA VAL A 36 -4.81 2.01 -5.37
C VAL A 36 -5.26 1.04 -6.47
N VAL A 37 -4.67 -0.16 -6.54
CA VAL A 37 -5.08 -1.17 -7.53
C VAL A 37 -6.55 -1.56 -7.33
N ILE A 38 -6.97 -1.82 -6.09
CA ILE A 38 -8.36 -2.21 -5.81
C ILE A 38 -9.35 -1.08 -6.14
N ASN A 39 -9.10 0.15 -5.69
CA ASN A 39 -10.07 1.24 -5.79
C ASN A 39 -10.01 2.04 -7.10
N VAL A 40 -8.83 2.17 -7.70
CA VAL A 40 -8.64 2.99 -8.92
C VAL A 40 -8.58 2.11 -10.17
N PHE A 41 -7.86 0.99 -10.10
CA PHE A 41 -7.77 0.04 -11.21
C PHE A 41 -8.87 -1.04 -11.14
N GLY A 42 -9.84 -0.92 -10.23
CA GLY A 42 -10.94 -1.88 -10.10
C GLY A 42 -10.50 -3.29 -9.74
N GLY A 43 -9.30 -3.44 -9.18
CA GLY A 43 -8.71 -4.73 -8.83
C GLY A 43 -8.02 -5.48 -9.98
N THR A 44 -7.79 -4.84 -11.13
CA THR A 44 -7.08 -5.49 -12.25
C THR A 44 -5.57 -5.49 -12.08
N TRP A 45 -4.96 -6.66 -12.17
CA TRP A 45 -3.51 -6.88 -12.05
C TRP A 45 -2.84 -7.01 -13.43
N ASP A 46 -2.79 -5.91 -14.16
CA ASP A 46 -2.09 -5.81 -15.43
C ASP A 46 -0.59 -5.48 -15.23
N ALA A 47 0.13 -5.27 -16.33
CA ALA A 47 1.56 -4.99 -16.30
C ALA A 47 1.90 -3.72 -15.49
N VAL A 48 1.01 -2.70 -15.47
CA VAL A 48 1.23 -1.45 -14.73
C VAL A 48 1.03 -1.67 -13.24
N SER A 49 -0.07 -2.34 -12.85
CA SER A 49 -0.34 -2.71 -11.45
C SER A 49 0.77 -3.56 -10.85
N LEU A 50 1.30 -4.52 -11.62
CA LEU A 50 2.41 -5.38 -11.18
C LEU A 50 3.74 -4.62 -11.09
N ALA A 51 4.04 -3.76 -12.06
CA ALA A 51 5.25 -2.95 -12.04
C ALA A 51 5.26 -1.99 -10.84
N GLY A 52 4.13 -1.32 -10.57
CA GLY A 52 4.01 -0.45 -9.40
C GLY A 52 4.11 -1.21 -8.07
N LEU A 53 3.62 -2.45 -8.01
CA LEU A 53 3.76 -3.30 -6.82
C LEU A 53 5.22 -3.65 -6.57
N ALA A 54 5.96 -4.03 -7.62
CA ALA A 54 7.38 -4.30 -7.51
C ALA A 54 8.16 -3.08 -7.00
N VAL A 55 7.85 -1.88 -7.51
CA VAL A 55 8.45 -0.63 -7.04
C VAL A 55 8.09 -0.37 -5.57
N ALA A 56 6.82 -0.54 -5.19
CA ALA A 56 6.36 -0.32 -3.82
C ALA A 56 7.07 -1.25 -2.81
N ILE A 57 7.26 -2.52 -3.17
CA ILE A 57 8.01 -3.49 -2.36
C ILE A 57 9.47 -3.07 -2.22
N VAL A 58 10.11 -2.65 -3.33
CA VAL A 58 11.50 -2.17 -3.29
C VAL A 58 11.64 -0.94 -2.38
N LEU A 59 10.67 -0.04 -2.39
CA LEU A 59 10.67 1.15 -1.51
C LEU A 59 10.53 0.78 -0.03
N ASP A 60 9.65 -0.15 0.30
CA ASP A 60 9.47 -0.62 1.68
C ASP A 60 10.67 -1.41 2.22
N LEU A 61 11.32 -2.19 1.36
CA LEU A 61 12.52 -2.97 1.71
C LEU A 61 13.81 -2.15 1.62
N SER A 62 13.77 -0.97 1.00
CA SER A 62 14.94 -0.11 0.87
C SER A 62 15.37 0.42 2.25
N PRO A 63 16.64 0.28 2.65
CA PRO A 63 17.13 0.78 3.95
C PRO A 63 17.12 2.31 4.11
N ALA A 64 16.51 3.06 3.19
CA ALA A 64 16.53 4.52 3.14
C ALA A 64 15.89 5.20 4.37
N ALA A 65 15.14 4.47 5.21
CA ALA A 65 14.64 4.98 6.49
C ALA A 65 15.73 5.16 7.57
N GLY A 66 16.95 4.64 7.37
CA GLY A 66 18.00 4.57 8.41
C GLY A 66 19.19 5.53 8.29
N ARG A 67 19.27 6.43 7.30
CA ARG A 67 20.42 7.37 7.17
C ARG A 67 20.01 8.83 7.35
N ARG A 68 19.75 9.19 8.60
CA ARG A 68 19.99 10.53 9.15
C ARG A 68 20.75 10.35 10.47
N GLY A 69 22.03 10.05 10.33
CA GLY A 69 23.02 10.21 11.40
C GLY A 69 23.67 11.58 11.26
#